data_AF-A0A6S7I4Q0-F1
#
_entry.id   AF-A0A6S7I4Q0-F1
#
_cell.length_a   1.000
_cell.length_b   1.000
_cell.length_c   1.000
_cell.angle_alpha   90.00
_cell.angle_beta   90.00
_cell.angle_gamma   90.00
#
_symmetry.space_group_name_H-M   'P 1'
#
loop_
_entity.id
_entity.type
_entity.pdbx_description
1 polymer ?
#
loop_
_entity_poly.entity_id
_entity_poly.type
_entity_poly.pdbx_seq_one_letter_code
_entity_poly.pdbx_strand_id
1 'polypeptide(L)'
;MRLHSQVRRFPENVRDYLIAKFNEGQETGKKADPVGIETEMRRVRHTDGQRIFAREEWLKASQIKGFFLRLAASRRKQMLDNSLEDISEEDVNEVENEIEEEFLSSIHNAIGLTHPIMYDNYNICKYFVDRKLNKFTVPLLKEMLTAFEVEYGASDRKPNLLLKIEELVKECSCFSMQQL
;
A
#
# COMPACT_ATOMS: atom_id res chain seq x y z
N MET A 1 15.61 -6.86 0.81
CA MET A 1 14.95 -7.71 1.82
C MET A 1 13.48 -7.39 1.73
N ARG A 2 12.67 -8.34 1.27
CA ARG A 2 11.21 -8.19 1.37
C ARG A 2 10.90 -8.00 2.84
N LEU A 3 10.45 -6.81 3.23
CA LEU A 3 9.55 -6.75 4.37
C LEU A 3 8.32 -7.48 3.87
N HIS A 4 8.30 -8.80 4.07
CA HIS A 4 7.05 -9.46 4.36
C HIS A 4 6.57 -8.72 5.61
N SER A 5 5.80 -7.64 5.40
CA SER A 5 4.71 -7.33 6.29
C SER A 5 4.05 -8.68 6.46
N GLN A 6 4.27 -9.28 7.63
CA GLN A 6 3.61 -10.51 7.99
C GLN A 6 2.15 -10.10 8.00
N VAL A 7 1.47 -10.26 6.86
CA VAL A 7 0.04 -9.98 6.70
C VAL A 7 -0.59 -10.88 7.75
N ARG A 8 -0.89 -10.29 8.90
CA ARG A 8 -1.49 -11.02 10.01
C ARG A 8 -2.91 -11.28 9.57
N ARG A 9 -3.08 -12.43 8.91
CA ARG A 9 -4.37 -12.95 8.49
C ARG A 9 -5.31 -12.85 9.68
N PHE A 10 -6.50 -12.29 9.44
CA PHE A 10 -7.48 -12.22 10.52
C PHE A 10 -7.79 -13.63 11.01
N PRO A 11 -7.95 -13.82 12.32
CA PRO A 11 -8.48 -15.06 12.87
C PRO A 11 -9.80 -15.43 12.19
N GLU A 12 -10.06 -16.73 12.02
CA GLU A 12 -11.22 -17.26 11.30
C GLU A 12 -12.54 -16.74 11.88
N ASN A 13 -12.69 -16.76 13.22
CA ASN A 13 -13.83 -16.20 13.94
C ASN A 13 -14.08 -14.71 13.62
N VAL A 14 -13.02 -13.89 13.49
CA VAL A 14 -13.12 -12.47 13.14
C VAL A 14 -13.57 -12.32 11.69
N ARG A 15 -13.01 -13.12 10.80
CA ARG A 15 -13.34 -13.11 9.37
C ARG A 15 -14.80 -13.50 9.13
N ASP A 16 -15.24 -14.62 9.69
CA ASP A 16 -16.61 -15.13 9.55
C ASP A 16 -17.64 -14.13 10.04
N TYR A 17 -17.35 -13.50 11.18
CA TYR A 17 -18.20 -12.45 11.73
C TYR A 17 -18.31 -11.24 10.79
N LEU A 18 -17.20 -10.78 10.20
CA LEU A 18 -17.23 -9.68 9.23
C LEU A 18 -17.97 -10.06 7.94
N ILE A 19 -17.79 -11.28 7.42
CA ILE A 19 -18.52 -11.76 6.25
C ILE A 19 -20.02 -11.81 6.54
N ALA A 20 -20.42 -12.32 7.71
CA ALA A 20 -21.82 -12.34 8.14
C ALA A 20 -22.42 -10.92 8.21
N LYS A 21 -21.70 -9.96 8.81
CA LYS A 21 -22.12 -8.55 8.86
C LYS A 21 -22.22 -7.90 7.49
N PHE A 22 -21.33 -8.25 6.57
CA PHE A 22 -21.38 -7.78 5.19
C PHE A 22 -22.62 -8.32 4.47
N ASN A 23 -22.91 -9.62 4.61
CA ASN A 23 -24.08 -10.28 4.03
C ASN A 23 -25.39 -9.76 4.59
N GLU A 24 -25.49 -9.56 5.91
CA GLU A 24 -26.64 -8.93 6.56
C GLU A 24 -26.93 -7.55 5.93
N GLY A 25 -25.89 -6.77 5.64
CA GLY A 25 -26.04 -5.48 4.96
C GLY A 25 -26.49 -5.57 3.51
N GLN A 26 -26.17 -6.66 2.80
CA GLN A 26 -26.68 -6.93 1.45
C GLN A 26 -28.16 -7.29 1.48
N GLU A 27 -28.55 -8.20 2.38
CA GLU A 27 -29.92 -8.67 2.53
C GLU A 27 -30.87 -7.56 2.97
N THR A 28 -30.43 -6.71 3.91
CA THR A 28 -31.23 -5.61 4.46
C THR A 28 -31.15 -4.32 3.64
N GLY A 29 -30.23 -4.25 2.66
CA GLY A 29 -29.92 -3.04 1.91
C GLY A 29 -29.25 -1.92 2.73
N LYS A 30 -28.89 -2.18 3.99
CA LYS A 30 -28.24 -1.22 4.89
C LYS A 30 -26.79 -1.60 5.10
N LYS A 31 -25.87 -0.81 4.54
CA LYS A 31 -24.43 -1.01 4.76
C LYS A 31 -24.10 -0.96 6.25
N ALA A 32 -23.37 -1.97 6.72
CA ALA A 32 -22.92 -2.00 8.09
C ALA A 32 -21.90 -0.87 8.36
N ASP A 33 -22.06 -0.17 9.49
CA ASP A 33 -21.19 0.91 9.90
C ASP A 33 -19.90 0.37 10.56
N PRO A 34 -18.70 0.67 10.04
CA PRO A 34 -17.45 0.17 10.59
C PRO A 34 -17.18 0.57 12.05
N VAL A 35 -17.61 1.76 12.48
CA VAL A 35 -17.44 2.22 13.87
C VAL A 35 -18.41 1.47 14.81
N GLY A 36 -19.63 1.24 14.34
CA GLY A 36 -20.60 0.37 14.99
C GLY A 36 -20.06 -1.04 15.21
N ILE A 37 -19.51 -1.67 14.17
CA ILE A 37 -18.93 -3.02 14.24
C ILE A 37 -17.72 -3.05 15.20
N GLU A 38 -16.83 -2.06 15.15
CA GLU A 38 -15.70 -1.96 16.09
C GLU A 38 -16.19 -1.95 17.55
N THR A 39 -17.28 -1.21 17.81
CA THR A 39 -17.87 -1.15 19.16
C THR A 39 -18.59 -2.45 19.52
N GLU A 40 -19.24 -3.09 18.55
CA GLU A 40 -19.97 -4.35 18.70
C GLU A 40 -19.03 -5.51 19.03
N MET A 41 -17.89 -5.63 18.34
CA MET A 41 -16.86 -6.66 18.60
C MET A 41 -16.40 -6.68 20.06
N ARG A 42 -16.39 -5.52 20.73
CA ARG A 42 -15.99 -5.41 22.15
C ARG A 42 -17.05 -5.93 23.12
N ARG A 43 -18.30 -6.09 22.66
CA ARG A 43 -19.48 -6.37 23.49
C ARG A 43 -20.15 -7.70 23.17
N VAL A 44 -20.01 -8.18 21.94
CA VAL A 44 -20.69 -9.38 21.44
C VAL A 44 -20.24 -10.62 22.20
N ARG A 45 -21.20 -11.49 22.50
CA ARG A 45 -21.04 -12.68 23.33
C ARG A 45 -21.73 -13.87 22.69
N HIS A 46 -21.20 -15.06 22.93
CA HIS A 46 -21.88 -16.32 22.67
C HIS A 46 -23.08 -16.49 23.61
N THR A 47 -23.93 -17.47 23.31
CA THR A 47 -25.13 -17.81 24.10
C THR A 47 -24.81 -18.25 25.53
N ASP A 48 -23.60 -18.74 25.77
CA ASP A 48 -23.09 -19.09 27.11
C ASP A 48 -22.59 -17.88 27.91
N GLY A 49 -22.65 -16.68 27.33
CA GLY A 49 -22.22 -15.43 27.94
C GLY A 49 -20.73 -15.13 27.79
N GLN A 50 -19.93 -16.00 27.18
CA GLN A 50 -18.51 -15.73 26.91
C GLN A 50 -18.34 -14.73 25.75
N ARG A 51 -17.27 -13.95 25.76
CA ARG A 51 -16.98 -13.01 24.66
C ARG A 51 -16.56 -13.78 23.42
N ILE A 52 -17.07 -13.36 22.24
CA ILE A 52 -16.69 -13.98 20.96
C ILE A 52 -15.23 -13.65 20.59
N PHE A 53 -14.78 -12.44 20.97
CA PHE A 53 -13.45 -11.94 20.63
C PHE A 53 -12.63 -11.61 21.86
N ALA A 54 -11.37 -12.07 21.87
CA ALA A 54 -10.34 -11.59 22.77
C ALA A 54 -9.95 -10.14 22.43
N ARG A 55 -9.26 -9.47 23.35
CA ARG A 55 -8.89 -8.04 23.20
C ARG A 55 -7.97 -7.82 21.99
N GLU A 56 -7.10 -8.79 21.74
CA GLU A 56 -6.11 -8.80 20.67
C GLU A 56 -6.74 -8.99 19.28
N GLU A 57 -7.97 -9.50 19.24
CA GLU A 57 -8.74 -9.75 18.02
C GLU A 57 -9.64 -8.58 17.63
N TRP A 58 -9.71 -7.53 18.46
CA TRP A 58 -10.51 -6.35 18.16
C TRP A 58 -9.92 -5.56 17.01
N LEU A 59 -10.75 -5.28 16.02
CA LEU A 59 -10.36 -4.48 14.87
C LEU A 59 -10.78 -3.01 15.04
N LYS A 60 -9.97 -2.13 14.47
CA LYS A 60 -10.33 -0.72 14.29
C LYS A 60 -11.29 -0.57 13.11
N ALA A 61 -12.12 0.47 13.13
CA ALA A 61 -13.02 0.81 12.02
C ALA A 61 -12.31 0.89 10.66
N SER A 62 -11.05 1.34 10.62
CA SER A 62 -10.25 1.36 9.38
C SER A 62 -9.95 -0.04 8.83
N GLN A 63 -9.67 -1.01 9.69
CA GLN A 63 -9.42 -2.40 9.30
C GLN A 63 -10.70 -3.07 8.78
N ILE A 64 -11.84 -2.81 9.45
CA ILE A 64 -13.17 -3.30 9.05
C ILE A 64 -13.59 -2.70 7.70
N LYS A 65 -13.42 -1.38 7.53
CA LYS A 65 -13.71 -0.69 6.27
C LYS A 65 -12.86 -1.24 5.13
N GLY A 66 -11.56 -1.46 5.38
CA GLY A 66 -10.65 -2.07 4.42
C GLY A 66 -11.15 -3.46 4.00
N PHE A 67 -11.46 -4.32 4.96
CA PHE A 67 -11.97 -5.66 4.71
C PHE A 67 -13.24 -5.66 3.84
N PHE A 68 -14.22 -4.79 4.12
CA PHE A 68 -15.45 -4.70 3.31
C PHE A 68 -15.23 -4.17 1.90
N LEU A 69 -14.32 -3.21 1.71
CA LEU A 69 -13.96 -2.75 0.37
C LEU A 69 -13.35 -3.87 -0.47
N ARG A 70 -12.48 -4.68 0.14
CA ARG A 70 -11.85 -5.84 -0.50
C ARG A 70 -12.87 -6.94 -0.82
N LEU A 71 -13.72 -7.28 0.14
CA LEU A 71 -14.79 -8.27 -0.05
C LEU A 71 -15.75 -7.85 -1.17
N ALA A 72 -16.11 -6.57 -1.24
CA ALA A 72 -16.94 -6.02 -2.31
C ALA A 72 -16.22 -6.02 -3.68
N ALA A 73 -14.91 -5.76 -3.72
CA ALA A 73 -14.12 -5.82 -4.95
C ALA A 73 -14.03 -7.25 -5.49
N SER A 74 -13.75 -8.22 -4.61
CA SER A 74 -13.71 -9.65 -4.94
C SER A 74 -15.06 -10.12 -5.54
N ARG A 75 -16.20 -9.79 -4.92
CA ARG A 75 -17.53 -10.12 -5.49
C ARG A 75 -17.78 -9.52 -6.87
N ARG A 76 -17.38 -8.26 -7.08
CA ARG A 76 -17.55 -7.60 -8.40
C ARG A 76 -16.73 -8.30 -9.48
N LYS A 77 -15.52 -8.76 -9.15
CA LYS A 77 -14.65 -9.53 -10.05
C LYS A 77 -15.30 -10.88 -10.41
N GLN A 78 -15.83 -11.61 -9.43
CA GLN A 78 -16.54 -12.88 -9.66
C GLN A 78 -17.79 -12.71 -10.53
N MET A 79 -18.60 -11.67 -10.31
CA MET A 79 -19.77 -11.39 -11.16
C MET A 79 -19.40 -11.10 -12.62
N LEU A 80 -18.21 -10.54 -12.88
CA LEU A 80 -17.71 -10.30 -14.23
C LEU A 80 -17.24 -11.59 -14.92
N ASP A 81 -16.79 -12.57 -14.12
CA ASP A 81 -16.26 -13.87 -14.59
C ASP A 81 -17.32 -14.98 -14.66
N ASN A 82 -18.60 -14.67 -14.39
CA ASN A 82 -19.74 -15.61 -14.39
C ASN A 82 -19.62 -16.84 -13.45
N SER A 83 -18.63 -16.89 -12.56
CA SER A 83 -18.52 -17.94 -11.53
C SER A 83 -19.34 -17.54 -10.30
N LEU A 84 -20.45 -18.24 -10.07
CA LEU A 84 -21.32 -18.11 -8.88
C LEU A 84 -20.84 -19.00 -7.73
N GLU A 85 -19.54 -19.00 -7.44
CA GLU A 85 -18.97 -19.78 -6.34
C GLU A 85 -18.84 -18.92 -5.07
N ASP A 86 -19.09 -19.55 -3.93
CA ASP A 86 -18.95 -18.93 -2.60
C ASP A 86 -17.51 -18.44 -2.42
N ILE A 87 -17.33 -17.23 -1.90
CA ILE A 87 -16.01 -16.57 -1.88
C ILE A 87 -15.04 -17.42 -1.06
N SER A 88 -14.02 -17.95 -1.73
CA SER A 88 -13.03 -18.78 -1.08
C SER A 88 -12.08 -17.94 -0.23
N GLU A 89 -11.44 -18.63 0.72
CA GLU A 89 -10.39 -18.07 1.56
C GLU A 89 -9.23 -17.45 0.78
N GLU A 90 -8.91 -17.97 -0.40
CA GLU A 90 -7.82 -17.54 -1.27
C GLU A 90 -8.17 -16.28 -2.07
N ASP A 91 -9.41 -16.14 -2.55
CA ASP A 91 -9.86 -15.01 -3.36
C ASP A 91 -9.77 -13.66 -2.62
N VAL A 92 -10.02 -13.68 -1.31
CA VAL A 92 -9.91 -12.47 -0.47
C VAL A 92 -8.44 -12.14 -0.19
N ASN A 93 -7.58 -13.16 -0.05
CA ASN A 93 -6.15 -12.96 0.21
C ASN A 93 -5.42 -12.41 -1.03
N GLU A 94 -5.78 -12.83 -2.24
CA GLU A 94 -5.20 -12.29 -3.48
C GLU A 94 -5.54 -10.81 -3.66
N VAL A 95 -6.81 -10.46 -3.45
CA VAL A 95 -7.26 -9.06 -3.49
C VAL A 95 -6.68 -8.23 -2.32
N GLU A 96 -6.38 -8.85 -1.18
CA GLU A 96 -5.63 -8.24 -0.07
C GLU A 96 -4.22 -7.82 -0.50
N ASN A 97 -3.49 -8.68 -1.19
CA ASN A 97 -2.15 -8.34 -1.69
C ASN A 97 -2.20 -7.23 -2.75
N GLU A 98 -3.13 -7.30 -3.71
CA GLU A 98 -3.25 -6.31 -4.78
C GLU A 98 -3.59 -4.91 -4.25
N ILE A 99 -4.50 -4.81 -3.27
CA ILE A 99 -4.92 -3.52 -2.70
C ILE A 99 -3.88 -2.96 -1.72
N GLU A 100 -3.16 -3.82 -1.00
CA GLU A 100 -2.01 -3.38 -0.20
C GLU A 100 -0.88 -2.82 -1.08
N GLU A 101 -0.59 -3.45 -2.22
CA GLU A 101 0.37 -2.91 -3.20
C GLU A 101 -0.08 -1.54 -3.72
N GLU A 102 -1.36 -1.39 -4.06
CA GLU A 102 -1.91 -0.13 -4.55
C GLU A 102 -1.90 0.96 -3.47
N PHE A 103 -2.23 0.62 -2.22
CA PHE A 103 -2.22 1.55 -1.08
C PHE A 103 -0.79 1.95 -0.69
N LEU A 104 0.16 1.02 -0.65
CA LEU A 104 1.58 1.32 -0.47
C LEU A 104 2.11 2.22 -1.59
N SER A 105 1.69 2.00 -2.84
CA SER A 105 2.03 2.88 -3.95
C SER A 105 1.48 4.31 -3.74
N SER A 106 0.26 4.42 -3.20
CA SER A 106 -0.39 5.71 -2.91
C SER A 106 0.26 6.45 -1.74
N ILE A 107 0.67 5.73 -0.69
CA ILE A 107 1.46 6.30 0.42
C ILE A 107 2.85 6.73 -0.07
N HIS A 108 3.52 5.92 -0.90
CA HIS A 108 4.81 6.29 -1.49
C HIS A 108 4.69 7.53 -2.39
N ASN A 109 3.56 7.71 -3.10
CA ASN A 109 3.27 8.93 -3.85
C ASN A 109 3.06 10.15 -2.95
N ALA A 110 2.60 9.97 -1.71
CA ALA A 110 2.35 11.05 -0.76
C ALA A 110 3.59 11.50 0.04
N ILE A 111 4.67 10.69 0.09
CA ILE A 111 5.85 10.93 0.96
C ILE A 111 7.05 11.57 0.21
N GLY A 112 6.99 11.76 -1.11
CA GLY A 112 7.78 12.81 -1.77
C GLY A 112 9.00 12.40 -2.60
N LEU A 113 9.37 11.12 -2.69
CA LEU A 113 10.27 10.63 -3.76
C LEU A 113 9.83 9.24 -4.22
N THR A 114 9.06 9.20 -5.31
CA THR A 114 8.57 7.95 -5.92
C THR A 114 9.70 7.26 -6.68
N HIS A 115 9.88 5.96 -6.49
CA HIS A 115 10.69 5.16 -7.41
C HIS A 115 9.89 4.85 -8.68
N PRO A 116 10.51 4.93 -9.88
CA PRO A 116 11.80 5.57 -10.16
C PRO A 116 11.73 7.08 -10.06
N ILE A 117 12.85 7.69 -9.63
CA ILE A 117 13.04 9.15 -9.74
C ILE A 117 13.12 9.46 -11.23
N MET A 118 12.06 10.06 -11.75
CA MET A 118 11.91 10.45 -13.15
C MET A 118 12.07 11.96 -13.28
N TYR A 119 12.85 12.41 -14.26
CA TYR A 119 12.85 13.79 -14.73
C TYR A 119 12.59 13.79 -16.23
N ASP A 120 11.48 14.39 -16.66
CA ASP A 120 10.99 14.31 -18.05
C ASP A 120 10.96 12.84 -18.52
N ASN A 121 11.70 12.49 -19.57
CA ASN A 121 11.78 11.11 -20.08
C ASN A 121 12.97 10.31 -19.51
N TYR A 122 13.66 10.81 -18.47
CA TYR A 122 14.85 10.20 -17.90
C TYR A 122 14.56 9.50 -16.56
N ASN A 123 14.78 8.19 -16.52
CA ASN A 123 14.79 7.41 -15.29
C ASN A 123 16.15 7.55 -14.58
N ILE A 124 16.25 8.49 -13.66
CA ILE A 124 17.51 8.83 -12.98
C ILE A 124 18.03 7.64 -12.16
N CYS A 125 17.14 6.87 -11.50
CA CYS A 125 17.51 5.65 -10.78
C CYS A 125 18.23 4.64 -11.70
N LYS A 126 17.73 4.43 -12.92
CA LYS A 126 18.36 3.55 -13.90
C LYS A 126 19.74 4.07 -14.34
N TYR A 127 19.86 5.38 -14.58
CA TYR A 127 21.15 5.98 -14.96
C TYR A 127 22.18 5.93 -13.82
N PHE A 128 21.73 5.98 -12.56
CA PHE A 128 22.59 5.77 -11.39
C PHE A 128 23.12 4.33 -11.33
N VAL A 129 22.22 3.33 -11.42
CA VAL A 129 22.59 1.90 -11.42
C VAL A 129 23.55 1.57 -12.55
N ASP A 130 23.26 2.06 -13.75
CA ASP A 130 24.08 1.84 -14.94
C ASP A 130 25.41 2.61 -14.91
N ARG A 131 25.66 3.44 -13.88
CA ARG A 131 26.81 4.37 -13.78
C ARG A 131 26.94 5.31 -14.99
N LYS A 132 25.79 5.74 -15.51
CA LYS A 132 25.65 6.57 -16.72
C LYS A 132 25.20 8.00 -16.43
N LEU A 133 25.10 8.43 -15.16
CA LEU A 133 24.72 9.81 -14.82
C LEU A 133 25.62 10.87 -15.47
N ASN A 134 26.89 10.54 -15.72
CA ASN A 134 27.82 11.41 -16.43
C ASN A 134 27.39 11.76 -17.87
N LYS A 135 26.38 11.10 -18.44
CA LYS A 135 25.82 11.43 -19.76
C LYS A 135 25.04 12.75 -19.76
N PHE A 136 24.51 13.18 -18.61
CA PHE A 136 23.77 14.42 -18.52
C PHE A 136 24.68 15.65 -18.58
N THR A 137 24.21 16.72 -19.20
CA THR A 137 24.93 17.99 -19.30
C THR A 137 24.74 18.81 -18.03
N VAL A 138 25.66 19.75 -17.75
CA VAL A 138 25.56 20.62 -16.55
C VAL A 138 24.23 21.39 -16.47
N PRO A 139 23.70 21.98 -17.56
CA PRO A 139 22.39 22.64 -17.52
C PRO A 139 21.27 21.67 -17.12
N LEU A 140 21.21 20.50 -17.74
CA LEU A 140 20.17 19.50 -17.45
C LEU A 140 20.26 18.97 -16.00
N LEU A 141 21.47 18.77 -15.48
CA LEU A 141 21.69 18.40 -14.08
C LEU A 141 21.16 19.47 -13.11
N LYS A 142 21.34 20.76 -13.43
CA LYS A 142 20.82 21.87 -12.63
C LYS A 142 19.30 21.96 -12.68
N GLU A 143 18.71 21.74 -13.86
CA GLU A 143 17.25 21.68 -14.00
C GLU A 143 16.66 20.51 -13.19
N MET A 144 17.28 19.32 -13.25
CA MET A 144 16.90 18.17 -12.44
C MET A 144 16.93 18.52 -10.94
N LEU A 145 18.06 19.04 -10.44
CA LEU A 145 18.19 19.42 -9.03
C LEU A 145 17.16 20.49 -8.61
N THR A 146 16.86 21.45 -9.49
CA THR A 146 15.81 22.46 -9.24
C THR A 146 14.43 21.81 -9.14
N ALA A 147 14.11 20.86 -10.02
CA ALA A 147 12.82 20.18 -10.05
C ALA A 147 12.58 19.30 -8.81
N PHE A 148 13.65 18.79 -8.20
CA PHE A 148 13.59 18.03 -6.93
C PHE A 148 13.88 18.89 -5.69
N GLU A 149 13.89 20.21 -5.83
CA GLU A 149 14.12 21.16 -4.74
C GLU A 149 15.45 20.94 -3.99
N VAL A 150 16.48 20.45 -4.69
CA VAL A 150 17.83 20.22 -4.14
C VAL A 150 18.71 21.45 -4.37
N GLU A 151 19.24 22.02 -3.29
CA GLU A 151 20.12 23.18 -3.34
C GLU A 151 21.47 22.88 -4.02
N TYR A 152 21.93 23.79 -4.89
CA TYR A 152 23.26 23.75 -5.50
C TYR A 152 23.84 25.15 -5.69
N GLY A 153 25.17 25.25 -5.73
CA GLY A 153 25.87 26.51 -5.97
C GLY A 153 25.86 26.91 -7.45
N ALA A 154 25.71 28.20 -7.76
CA ALA A 154 25.73 28.69 -9.14
C ALA A 154 27.02 28.27 -9.90
N SER A 155 28.15 28.23 -9.19
CA SER A 155 29.47 27.84 -9.69
C SER A 155 29.77 26.34 -9.58
N ASP A 156 28.81 25.51 -9.14
CA ASP A 156 29.03 24.07 -9.01
C ASP A 156 29.37 23.44 -10.36
N ARG A 157 30.47 22.70 -10.34
CA ARG A 157 30.95 21.95 -11.51
C ARG A 157 30.23 20.61 -11.58
N LYS A 158 30.26 20.00 -12.77
CA LYS A 158 29.60 18.71 -13.07
C LYS A 158 29.79 17.63 -11.98
N PRO A 159 30.99 17.41 -11.39
CA PRO A 159 31.14 16.40 -10.34
C PRO A 159 30.30 16.67 -9.09
N ASN A 160 30.21 17.92 -8.62
CA ASN A 160 29.41 18.28 -7.45
C ASN A 160 27.92 18.10 -7.70
N LEU A 161 27.45 18.46 -8.89
CA LEU A 161 26.06 18.28 -9.30
C LEU A 161 25.70 16.79 -9.39
N LEU A 162 26.60 15.97 -9.92
CA LEU A 162 26.43 14.52 -9.96
C LEU A 162 26.33 13.94 -8.56
N LEU A 163 27.23 14.32 -7.64
CA LEU A 163 27.18 13.87 -6.25
C LEU A 163 25.84 14.18 -5.57
N LYS A 164 25.27 15.37 -5.81
CA LYS A 164 23.95 15.75 -5.28
C LYS A 164 22.82 14.89 -5.86
N ILE A 165 22.86 14.57 -7.16
CA ILE A 165 21.90 13.64 -7.76
C ILE A 165 22.10 12.23 -7.20
N GLU A 166 23.34 11.80 -6.95
CA GLU A 166 23.60 10.51 -6.31
C GLU A 166 23.07 10.47 -4.87
N GLU A 167 23.20 11.55 -4.10
CA GLU A 167 22.60 11.70 -2.78
C GLU A 167 21.07 11.63 -2.84
N LEU A 168 20.45 12.35 -3.77
CA LEU A 168 19.01 12.26 -4.03
C LEU A 168 18.55 10.83 -4.34
N VAL A 169 19.31 10.09 -5.18
CA VAL A 169 18.97 8.70 -5.51
C VAL A 169 19.20 7.76 -4.32
N LYS A 170 20.11 8.05 -3.39
CA LYS A 170 20.28 7.24 -2.17
C LYS A 170 19.08 7.33 -1.24
N GLU A 171 18.31 8.41 -1.31
CA GLU A 171 17.04 8.58 -0.57
C GLU A 171 15.87 7.84 -1.25
N CYS A 172 16.03 7.38 -2.49
CA CYS A 172 15.07 6.52 -3.18
C CYS A 172 14.91 5.18 -2.45
N SER A 173 13.67 4.70 -2.32
CA SER A 173 13.36 3.34 -1.84
C SER A 173 14.02 2.22 -2.66
N CYS A 174 14.44 2.52 -3.89
CA CYS A 174 15.18 1.60 -4.74
C CYS A 174 16.63 1.38 -4.35
N PHE A 175 17.26 2.31 -3.63
CA PHE A 175 18.63 2.17 -3.18
C PHE A 175 18.76 1.10 -2.09
N SER A 176 17.79 1.01 -1.18
CA SER A 176 17.75 -0.01 -0.12
C SER A 176 17.44 -1.42 -0.64
N MET A 177 16.91 -1.56 -1.86
CA MET A 177 16.66 -2.84 -2.51
C MET A 177 17.87 -3.38 -3.30
N GLN A 178 18.93 -2.60 -3.48
CA GLN A 178 20.09 -2.96 -4.33
C GLN A 178 21.35 -3.41 -3.56
N GLN A 179 21.27 -3.50 -2.23
CA GLN A 179 22.38 -3.97 -1.37
C GLN A 179 22.20 -5.42 -0.87
N LEU A 180 21.27 -6.18 -1.45
CA LEU A 180 21.01 -7.59 -1.13
C LEU A 180 21.01 -8.46 -2.39
#